data_AF-A0A7W7GYN7-F1
#
_entry.id   AF-A0A7W7GYN7-F1
#
_cell.length_a   1.000
_cell.length_b   1.000
_cell.length_c   1.000
_cell.angle_alpha   90.00
_cell.angle_beta   90.00
_cell.angle_gamma   90.00
#
_symmetry.space_group_name_H-M   'P 1'
#
loop_
_entity.id
_entity.type
_entity.pdbx_description
1 polymer ?
#
loop_
_entity_poly.entity_id
_entity_poly.type
_entity_poly.pdbx_seq_one_letter_code
_entity_poly.pdbx_strand_id
1 'polypeptide(L)'
;MRVVISGLLAVTLAGCGGSPPPPVKSSPAPSSPAGPAAAGSGSGSPSSASPTVAAGAARPLGSGQDIRTTELAARVTVRDVAATAGGAGDPAYVVEVTVRVLRGSWEFGPGLVRLRYADGATEKGPVDGGGTPGARTLHAGVTRSWLVPFEHPAGAGVGTGAQVLIGAPDGAVLAWATR
;
A
#
# COMPACT_ATOMS: atom_id res chain seq x y z
N MET A 1 14.84 29.11 48.06
CA MET A 1 16.20 28.88 47.52
C MET A 1 16.28 29.50 46.14
N ARG A 2 17.17 30.49 45.97
CA ARG A 2 17.47 31.15 44.70
C ARG A 2 18.53 30.34 43.96
N VAL A 3 18.35 30.09 42.66
CA VAL A 3 19.42 30.22 41.67
C VAL A 3 18.82 30.80 40.39
N VAL A 4 19.41 31.92 39.97
CA VAL A 4 19.20 32.69 38.75
C VAL A 4 20.45 32.51 37.91
N ILE A 5 20.30 32.18 36.62
CA ILE A 5 21.30 32.35 35.55
C ILE A 5 20.46 32.61 34.28
N SER A 6 20.18 33.82 33.81
CA SER A 6 21.06 34.91 33.30
C SER A 6 22.08 34.44 32.27
N GLY A 7 21.74 34.62 30.99
CA GLY A 7 22.61 34.33 29.85
C GLY A 7 22.04 34.89 28.54
N LEU A 8 21.96 36.22 28.46
CA LEU A 8 21.76 37.03 27.26
C LEU A 8 22.97 36.87 26.32
N LEU A 9 22.77 36.72 25.00
CA LEU A 9 23.31 37.67 24.02
C LEU A 9 22.71 37.46 22.62
N ALA A 10 22.33 38.57 22.01
CA ALA A 10 21.75 38.73 20.69
C ALA A 10 22.82 38.91 19.60
N VAL A 11 22.49 38.54 18.35
CA VAL A 11 22.91 39.30 17.16
C VAL A 11 21.75 39.32 16.16
N THR A 12 21.13 40.50 16.05
CA THR A 12 20.35 40.94 14.90
C THR A 12 21.28 41.37 13.78
N LEU A 13 21.06 40.87 12.56
CA LEU A 13 21.57 41.47 11.34
C LEU A 13 20.39 41.78 10.43
N ALA A 14 20.13 43.08 10.31
CA ALA A 14 19.26 43.68 9.31
C ALA A 14 19.85 43.48 7.91
N GLY A 15 18.97 43.28 6.93
CA GLY A 15 19.33 43.20 5.52
C GLY A 15 18.11 43.40 4.64
N CYS A 16 17.60 44.63 4.60
CA CYS A 16 16.67 45.11 3.58
C CYS A 16 17.41 45.30 2.25
N GLY A 17 16.74 44.95 1.15
CA GLY A 17 16.92 45.62 -0.14
C GLY A 17 17.60 44.79 -1.24
N GLY A 18 16.84 44.48 -2.30
CA GLY A 18 17.37 43.97 -3.55
C GLY A 18 16.29 43.43 -4.50
N SER A 19 15.78 44.31 -5.36
CA SER A 19 14.71 44.12 -6.35
C SER A 19 14.83 42.91 -7.29
N PRO A 20 13.71 42.42 -7.86
CA PRO A 20 13.68 41.25 -8.77
C PRO A 20 14.32 41.53 -10.13
N PRO A 21 14.95 40.53 -10.79
CA PRO A 21 15.42 40.68 -12.17
C PRO A 21 14.25 40.78 -13.16
N PRO A 22 14.41 41.53 -14.27
CA PRO A 22 13.34 41.86 -15.21
C PRO A 22 12.91 40.68 -16.10
N PRO A 23 11.68 40.70 -16.65
CA PRO A 23 11.23 39.72 -17.64
C PRO A 23 11.96 39.94 -18.96
N VAL A 24 12.74 38.95 -19.40
CA VAL A 24 13.31 38.93 -20.75
C VAL A 24 12.34 38.30 -21.73
N LYS A 25 12.20 39.00 -22.86
CA LYS A 25 11.29 38.80 -23.98
C LYS A 25 11.50 37.47 -24.71
N SER A 26 10.42 37.00 -25.32
CA SER A 26 10.29 35.84 -26.19
C SER A 26 11.12 35.90 -27.48
N SER A 27 11.38 34.68 -28.00
CA SER A 27 11.55 34.26 -29.42
C SER A 27 12.98 34.02 -29.93
N PRO A 28 13.20 33.14 -30.95
CA PRO A 28 12.28 32.22 -31.65
C PRO A 28 12.73 30.74 -31.67
N ALA A 29 11.86 29.89 -32.21
CA ALA A 29 12.03 28.46 -32.44
C ALA A 29 13.12 28.12 -33.48
N PRO A 30 13.84 27.00 -33.32
CA PRO A 30 14.48 26.31 -34.43
C PRO A 30 13.55 25.20 -34.96
N SER A 31 13.21 25.33 -36.24
CA SER A 31 12.58 24.30 -37.07
C SER A 31 13.42 23.02 -37.08
N SER A 32 12.76 21.86 -37.04
CA SER A 32 13.36 20.58 -37.44
C SER A 32 12.29 19.61 -37.94
N PRO A 33 12.68 18.67 -38.83
CA PRO A 33 11.94 18.40 -40.05
C PRO A 33 10.81 17.36 -39.90
N ALA A 34 9.89 17.42 -40.86
CA ALA A 34 8.84 16.45 -41.08
C ALA A 34 9.42 15.03 -41.23
N GLY A 35 9.05 14.14 -40.31
CA GLY A 35 9.18 12.69 -40.46
C GLY A 35 7.90 12.11 -41.07
N PRO A 36 7.99 11.08 -41.93
CA PRO A 36 6.89 10.62 -42.76
C PRO A 36 5.82 9.88 -41.95
N ALA A 37 4.57 10.07 -42.37
CA ALA A 37 3.44 9.24 -41.95
C ALA A 37 3.62 7.81 -42.48
N ALA A 38 3.59 6.84 -41.58
CA ALA A 38 3.30 5.46 -41.92
C ALA A 38 2.21 4.96 -40.96
N ALA A 39 1.08 4.63 -41.56
CA ALA A 39 -0.05 3.99 -40.92
C ALA A 39 0.36 2.66 -40.29
N GLY A 40 -0.12 2.42 -39.07
CA GLY A 40 0.01 1.15 -38.37
C GLY A 40 -1.15 1.00 -37.42
N SER A 41 -2.22 0.39 -37.91
CA SER A 41 -3.35 -0.06 -37.12
C SER A 41 -2.88 -0.92 -35.95
N GLY A 42 -3.36 -0.62 -34.75
CA GLY A 42 -3.13 -1.42 -33.57
C GLY A 42 -4.12 -1.03 -32.48
N SER A 43 -5.30 -1.63 -32.49
CA SER A 43 -6.12 -1.78 -31.27
C SER A 43 -5.30 -2.59 -30.28
N GLY A 44 -4.49 -1.90 -29.48
CA GLY A 44 -3.89 -2.46 -28.29
C GLY A 44 -4.89 -2.34 -27.16
N SER A 45 -5.53 -3.47 -26.81
CA SER A 45 -6.14 -3.65 -25.50
C SER A 45 -5.21 -3.10 -24.41
N PRO A 46 -5.72 -2.45 -23.35
CA PRO A 46 -4.87 -2.10 -22.21
C PRO A 46 -4.34 -3.42 -21.63
N SER A 47 -3.08 -3.73 -21.95
CA SER A 47 -2.34 -4.80 -21.31
C SER A 47 -2.46 -4.58 -19.83
N SER A 48 -3.11 -5.53 -19.16
CA SER A 48 -3.04 -5.69 -17.71
C SER A 48 -1.57 -5.67 -17.34
N ALA A 49 -1.11 -4.54 -16.81
CA ALA A 49 0.18 -4.50 -16.14
C ALA A 49 0.02 -5.42 -14.94
N SER A 50 0.52 -6.65 -15.07
CA SER A 50 0.71 -7.52 -13.92
C SER A 50 1.51 -6.71 -12.89
N PRO A 51 0.99 -6.50 -11.68
CA PRO A 51 1.68 -5.69 -10.70
C PRO A 51 3.05 -6.32 -10.44
N THR A 52 4.10 -5.52 -10.63
CA THR A 52 5.46 -5.91 -10.32
C THR A 52 5.51 -6.21 -8.82
N VAL A 53 5.62 -7.48 -8.47
CA VAL A 53 5.87 -7.90 -7.09
C VAL A 53 7.21 -7.30 -6.70
N ALA A 54 7.20 -6.31 -5.81
CA ALA A 54 8.42 -5.91 -5.12
C ALA A 54 8.93 -7.17 -4.40
N ALA A 55 9.99 -7.78 -4.92
CA ALA A 55 10.52 -9.04 -4.46
C ALA A 55 11.19 -8.88 -3.08
N GLY A 56 10.40 -8.60 -2.06
CA GLY A 56 10.72 -8.89 -0.67
C GLY A 56 10.12 -10.25 -0.34
N ALA A 57 10.94 -11.20 0.10
CA ALA A 57 10.47 -12.49 0.59
C ALA A 57 9.29 -12.30 1.57
N ALA A 58 8.24 -13.10 1.42
CA ALA A 58 7.05 -13.00 2.25
C ALA A 58 7.42 -13.06 3.74
N ARG A 59 6.89 -12.13 4.52
CA ARG A 59 7.22 -12.01 5.95
C ARG A 59 6.36 -12.94 6.81
N PRO A 60 6.79 -13.35 8.01
CA PRO A 60 5.91 -14.13 8.88
C PRO A 60 4.66 -13.34 9.27
N LEU A 61 3.51 -14.01 9.42
CA LEU A 61 2.33 -13.43 10.05
C LEU A 61 2.67 -12.84 11.43
N GLY A 62 1.99 -11.75 11.79
CA GLY A 62 2.22 -10.93 12.97
C GLY A 62 3.27 -9.84 12.79
N SER A 63 4.07 -9.89 11.72
CA SER A 63 5.02 -8.83 11.40
C SER A 63 4.37 -7.62 10.72
N GLY A 64 4.86 -6.43 11.06
CA GLY A 64 4.45 -5.18 10.43
C GLY A 64 5.32 -4.85 9.21
N GLN A 65 4.68 -4.44 8.11
CA GLN A 65 5.34 -3.92 6.90
C GLN A 65 4.97 -2.46 6.70
N ASP A 66 5.99 -1.63 6.40
CA ASP A 66 5.80 -0.21 6.17
C ASP A 66 5.74 0.07 4.67
N ILE A 67 4.78 0.89 4.25
CA ILE A 67 4.71 1.52 2.93
C ILE A 67 5.18 2.96 3.10
N ARG A 68 6.10 3.43 2.26
CA ARG A 68 6.59 4.81 2.28
C ARG A 68 6.72 5.33 0.86
N THR A 69 5.83 6.25 0.51
CA THR A 69 5.89 7.03 -0.73
C THR A 69 6.04 8.51 -0.38
N THR A 70 6.05 9.39 -1.38
CA THR A 70 6.01 10.85 -1.19
C THR A 70 4.67 11.34 -0.65
N GLU A 71 3.59 10.57 -0.77
CA GLU A 71 2.22 11.00 -0.42
C GLU A 71 1.63 10.19 0.75
N LEU A 72 2.09 8.95 0.94
CA LEU A 72 1.62 8.02 1.96
C LEU A 72 2.77 7.51 2.83
N ALA A 73 2.53 7.40 4.13
CA ALA A 73 3.26 6.48 4.98
C ALA A 73 2.26 5.67 5.79
N ALA A 74 2.37 4.34 5.75
CA ALA A 74 1.48 3.45 6.48
C ALA A 74 2.24 2.21 6.97
N ARG A 75 1.72 1.59 8.04
CA ARG A 75 2.15 0.28 8.50
C ARG A 75 0.97 -0.68 8.41
N VAL A 76 1.21 -1.85 7.83
CA VAL A 76 0.25 -2.95 7.71
C VAL A 76 0.74 -4.14 8.51
N THR A 77 -0.14 -4.76 9.29
CA THR A 77 0.15 -5.99 10.03
C THR A 77 -0.95 -6.99 9.72
N VAL A 78 -0.57 -8.23 9.44
CA VAL A 78 -1.53 -9.32 9.17
C VAL A 78 -1.35 -10.39 10.24
N ARG A 79 -2.45 -10.86 10.82
CA ARG A 79 -2.47 -11.93 11.84
C ARG A 79 -3.46 -13.00 11.45
N ASP A 80 -3.16 -14.23 11.84
CA ASP A 80 -4.12 -15.33 11.78
C ASP A 80 -5.17 -15.15 12.89
N VAL A 81 -6.43 -15.42 12.56
CA VAL A 81 -7.51 -15.51 13.53
C VAL A 81 -7.92 -16.97 13.59
N ALA A 82 -7.57 -17.61 14.71
CA ALA A 82 -7.85 -19.03 14.91
C ALA A 82 -9.29 -19.34 14.54
N ALA A 83 -9.47 -20.25 13.57
CA ALA A 83 -10.78 -20.70 13.17
C ALA A 83 -11.45 -21.39 14.36
N THR A 84 -12.66 -20.93 14.73
CA THR A 84 -13.47 -21.62 15.72
C THR A 84 -13.87 -22.96 15.13
N ALA A 85 -13.14 -24.03 15.46
CA ALA A 85 -13.48 -25.39 15.09
C ALA A 85 -14.85 -25.73 15.71
N GLY A 86 -15.89 -25.86 14.89
CA GLY A 86 -17.24 -26.06 15.43
C GLY A 86 -18.36 -26.40 14.46
N GLY A 87 -18.08 -26.68 13.19
CA GLY A 87 -19.11 -27.05 12.20
C GLY A 87 -18.64 -28.16 11.28
N ALA A 88 -19.57 -28.97 10.76
CA ALA A 88 -19.29 -29.93 9.72
C ALA A 88 -18.88 -29.18 8.44
N GLY A 89 -17.59 -29.21 8.11
CA GLY A 89 -16.94 -28.44 7.04
C GLY A 89 -15.68 -27.76 7.57
N ASP A 90 -14.66 -27.58 6.74
CA ASP A 90 -13.50 -26.80 7.14
C ASP A 90 -13.91 -25.33 7.29
N PRO A 91 -13.67 -24.70 8.45
CA PRO A 91 -14.03 -23.31 8.68
C PRO A 91 -13.24 -22.40 7.71
N ALA A 92 -13.85 -21.28 7.30
CA ALA A 92 -13.17 -20.28 6.48
C ALA A 92 -11.86 -19.84 7.14
N TYR A 93 -10.80 -19.67 6.35
CA TYR A 93 -9.56 -19.11 6.86
C TYR A 93 -9.73 -17.61 7.05
N VAL A 94 -9.57 -17.11 8.27
CA VAL A 94 -9.79 -15.70 8.58
C VAL A 94 -8.48 -15.06 9.01
N VAL A 95 -8.15 -13.93 8.41
CA VAL A 95 -7.02 -13.10 8.85
C VAL A 95 -7.50 -11.76 9.36
N GLU A 96 -6.84 -11.25 10.39
CA GLU A 96 -6.99 -9.86 10.80
C GLU A 96 -5.92 -9.02 10.10
N VAL A 97 -6.35 -8.05 9.31
CA VAL A 97 -5.48 -7.05 8.70
C VAL A 97 -5.63 -5.74 9.44
N THR A 98 -4.56 -5.28 10.08
CA THR A 98 -4.50 -3.98 10.74
C THR A 98 -3.69 -3.00 9.92
N VAL A 99 -4.29 -1.86 9.57
CA VAL A 99 -3.64 -0.76 8.87
C VAL A 99 -3.55 0.44 9.80
N ARG A 100 -2.36 1.04 9.90
CA ARG A 100 -2.10 2.31 10.58
C ARG A 100 -1.53 3.31 9.58
N VAL A 101 -2.24 4.39 9.31
CA VAL A 101 -1.75 5.47 8.45
C VAL A 101 -0.93 6.44 9.31
N LEU A 102 0.34 6.61 8.94
CA LEU A 102 1.28 7.50 9.62
C LEU A 102 1.30 8.90 8.99
N ARG A 103 1.07 8.99 7.66
CA ARG A 103 1.03 10.24 6.89
C ARG A 103 0.18 10.06 5.64
N GLY A 104 -0.53 11.11 5.23
CA GLY A 104 -1.42 11.08 4.06
C GLY A 104 -2.75 10.39 4.36
N SER A 105 -3.35 9.81 3.33
CA SER A 105 -4.58 9.02 3.43
C SER A 105 -4.50 7.78 2.56
N TRP A 106 -5.22 6.72 2.94
CA TRP A 106 -5.30 5.49 2.18
C TRP A 106 -6.72 4.93 2.23
N GLU A 107 -7.34 4.74 1.06
CA GLU A 107 -8.53 3.91 0.93
C GLU A 107 -8.14 2.43 0.99
N PHE A 108 -8.48 1.79 2.11
CA PHE A 108 -8.21 0.38 2.32
C PHE A 108 -9.50 -0.40 2.51
N GLY A 109 -9.55 -1.59 1.93
CA GLY A 109 -10.65 -2.53 2.11
C GLY A 109 -10.23 -3.97 1.85
N PRO A 110 -11.07 -4.94 2.23
CA PRO A 110 -10.79 -6.37 2.06
C PRO A 110 -10.56 -6.75 0.59
N GLY A 111 -11.15 -6.01 -0.35
CA GLY A 111 -10.96 -6.24 -1.80
C GLY A 111 -9.52 -6.09 -2.29
N LEU A 112 -8.63 -5.46 -1.53
CA LEU A 112 -7.19 -5.37 -1.82
C LEU A 112 -6.38 -6.58 -1.32
N VAL A 113 -7.00 -7.46 -0.53
CA VAL A 113 -6.36 -8.61 0.09
C VAL A 113 -6.60 -9.85 -0.76
N ARG A 114 -5.56 -10.66 -0.92
CA ARG A 114 -5.59 -11.91 -1.69
C ARG A 114 -4.89 -13.01 -0.92
N LEU A 115 -5.36 -14.24 -1.05
CA LEU A 115 -4.69 -15.43 -0.55
C LEU A 115 -4.11 -16.18 -1.74
N ARG A 116 -2.80 -16.32 -1.79
CA ARG A 116 -2.09 -17.16 -2.76
C ARG A 116 -1.73 -18.48 -2.10
N TYR A 117 -2.11 -19.59 -2.72
CA TYR A 117 -1.81 -20.91 -2.20
C TYR A 117 -0.36 -21.31 -2.50
N ALA A 118 0.11 -22.36 -1.83
CA ALA A 118 1.47 -22.87 -1.96
C ALA A 118 1.83 -23.33 -3.39
N ASP A 119 0.83 -23.63 -4.22
CA ASP A 119 1.02 -23.94 -5.64
C ASP A 119 1.51 -22.73 -6.47
N GLY A 120 1.43 -21.51 -5.90
CA GLY A 120 1.83 -20.25 -6.53
C GLY A 120 0.92 -19.80 -7.68
N ALA A 121 0.03 -20.66 -8.17
CA ALA A 121 -0.85 -20.42 -9.31
C ALA A 121 -2.26 -20.03 -8.88
N THR A 122 -2.71 -20.54 -7.72
CA THR A 122 -4.05 -20.27 -7.22
C THR A 122 -4.02 -19.04 -6.31
N GLU A 123 -4.77 -18.01 -6.69
CA GLU A 123 -5.01 -16.83 -5.88
C GLU A 123 -6.52 -16.62 -5.70
N LYS A 124 -6.97 -16.36 -4.48
CA LYS A 124 -8.38 -16.16 -4.12
C LYS A 124 -8.59 -14.82 -3.44
N GLY A 125 -9.73 -14.20 -3.75
CA GLY A 125 -10.24 -13.04 -3.03
C GLY A 125 -10.96 -13.45 -1.74
N PRO A 126 -11.32 -12.46 -0.91
CA PRO A 126 -12.13 -12.70 0.29
C PRO A 126 -13.51 -13.27 -0.06
N VAL A 127 -14.14 -13.96 0.89
CA VAL A 127 -15.53 -14.41 0.75
C VAL A 127 -16.47 -13.19 0.75
N ASP A 128 -17.36 -13.14 -0.24
CA ASP A 128 -18.39 -12.10 -0.33
C ASP A 128 -19.49 -12.29 0.73
N GLY A 129 -20.07 -11.19 1.21
CA GLY A 129 -21.26 -11.20 2.08
C GLY A 129 -21.05 -11.54 3.56
N GLY A 130 -19.82 -11.83 4.00
CA GLY A 130 -19.50 -12.29 5.36
C GLY A 130 -19.42 -11.23 6.47
N GLY A 131 -20.22 -10.15 6.42
CA GLY A 131 -20.19 -9.10 7.44
C GLY A 131 -18.89 -8.28 7.52
N THR A 132 -17.95 -8.53 6.61
CA THR A 132 -16.67 -7.80 6.53
C THR A 132 -16.93 -6.33 6.18
N PRO A 133 -16.39 -5.37 6.95
CA PRO A 133 -16.51 -3.96 6.61
C PRO A 133 -15.93 -3.69 5.21
N GLY A 134 -16.67 -2.92 4.40
CA GLY A 134 -16.20 -2.48 3.08
C GLY A 134 -14.97 -1.57 3.15
N ALA A 135 -14.52 -1.13 1.97
CA ALA A 135 -13.43 -0.17 1.86
C ALA A 135 -13.74 1.13 2.59
N ARG A 136 -12.73 1.72 3.23
CA ARG A 136 -12.82 3.00 3.91
C ARG A 136 -11.54 3.81 3.71
N THR A 137 -11.70 5.11 3.56
CA THR A 137 -10.58 6.05 3.60
C THR A 137 -10.08 6.22 5.03
N LEU A 138 -8.84 5.86 5.27
CA LEU A 138 -8.11 6.11 6.50
C LEU A 138 -7.28 7.39 6.36
N HIS A 139 -7.34 8.27 7.35
CA HIS A 139 -6.49 9.46 7.43
C HIS A 139 -5.30 9.23 8.36
N ALA A 140 -4.28 10.09 8.30
CA ALA A 140 -3.14 10.06 9.19
C ALA A 140 -3.55 9.98 10.68
N GLY A 141 -2.86 9.12 11.43
CA GLY A 141 -3.16 8.83 12.84
C GLY A 141 -4.21 7.73 13.06
N VAL A 142 -4.99 7.38 12.04
CA VAL A 142 -6.03 6.35 12.15
C VAL A 142 -5.41 4.95 12.08
N THR A 143 -5.85 4.08 12.99
CA THR A 143 -5.60 2.64 12.95
C THR A 143 -6.93 1.91 12.82
N ARG A 144 -7.00 0.94 11.91
CA ARG A 144 -8.22 0.15 11.69
C ARG A 144 -7.86 -1.30 11.36
N SER A 145 -8.71 -2.22 11.83
CA SER A 145 -8.63 -3.64 11.50
C SER A 145 -9.80 -4.10 10.65
N TRP A 146 -9.54 -5.10 9.79
CA TRP A 146 -10.51 -5.86 9.02
C TRP A 146 -10.31 -7.35 9.28
N LEU A 147 -11.40 -8.08 9.52
CA LEU A 147 -11.41 -9.53 9.48
C LEU A 147 -11.72 -9.96 8.04
N VAL A 148 -10.82 -10.69 7.41
CA VAL A 148 -10.90 -11.04 6.00
C VAL A 148 -11.02 -12.56 5.90
N PRO A 149 -12.22 -13.10 5.69
CA PRO A 149 -12.42 -14.53 5.48
C PRO A 149 -12.04 -14.90 4.04
N PHE A 150 -11.43 -16.07 3.87
CA PHE A 150 -11.14 -16.70 2.59
C PHE A 150 -11.82 -18.06 2.52
N GLU A 151 -12.36 -18.41 1.35
CA GLU A 151 -12.75 -19.78 1.07
C GLU A 151 -11.49 -20.64 1.08
N HIS A 152 -11.60 -21.79 1.73
CA HIS A 152 -10.52 -22.74 1.86
C HIS A 152 -11.01 -24.14 1.53
N PRO A 153 -10.39 -24.87 0.57
CA PRO A 153 -10.84 -26.20 0.21
C PRO A 153 -10.71 -27.19 1.38
N ALA A 154 -11.71 -28.05 1.52
CA ALA A 154 -11.74 -29.02 2.60
C ALA A 154 -10.53 -29.97 2.54
N GLY A 155 -9.93 -30.25 3.71
CA GLY A 155 -8.77 -31.14 3.85
C GLY A 155 -7.45 -30.56 3.34
N ALA A 156 -7.42 -29.35 2.77
CA ALA A 156 -6.18 -28.75 2.33
C ALA A 156 -5.34 -28.21 3.50
N GLY A 157 -5.97 -27.88 4.63
CA GLY A 157 -5.37 -27.06 5.70
C GLY A 157 -4.96 -25.68 5.16
N VAL A 158 -4.90 -24.62 5.95
CA VAL A 158 -4.27 -23.38 5.46
C VAL A 158 -2.83 -23.78 5.12
N GLY A 159 -2.56 -24.00 3.83
CA GLY A 159 -1.45 -24.86 3.45
C GLY A 159 -0.14 -24.24 3.92
N THR A 160 0.79 -25.09 4.38
CA THR A 160 2.16 -24.67 4.61
C THR A 160 2.69 -24.01 3.33
N GLY A 161 3.01 -22.72 3.42
CA GLY A 161 3.52 -21.95 2.29
C GLY A 161 2.49 -21.13 1.51
N ALA A 162 1.23 -21.04 1.95
CA ALA A 162 0.33 -20.01 1.43
C ALA A 162 0.81 -18.59 1.84
N GLN A 163 0.33 -17.58 1.13
CA GLN A 163 0.72 -16.19 1.32
C GLN A 163 -0.49 -15.28 1.31
N VAL A 164 -0.57 -14.39 2.29
CA VAL A 164 -1.50 -13.26 2.26
C VAL A 164 -0.81 -12.12 1.54
N LEU A 165 -1.49 -11.57 0.54
CA LEU A 165 -1.01 -10.50 -0.31
C LEU A 165 -1.91 -9.28 -0.15
N ILE A 166 -1.30 -8.10 -0.12
CA ILE A 166 -2.02 -6.83 -0.04
C ILE A 166 -1.46 -5.88 -1.08
N GLY A 167 -2.32 -5.41 -1.98
CA GLY A 167 -2.00 -4.33 -2.91
C GLY A 167 -1.86 -3.00 -2.19
N ALA A 168 -0.73 -2.34 -2.38
CA ALA A 168 -0.46 -0.99 -1.90
C ALA A 168 -0.82 0.05 -2.99
N PRO A 169 -1.10 1.31 -2.62
CA PRO A 169 -1.51 2.36 -3.57
C PRO A 169 -0.47 2.72 -4.64
N ASP A 170 0.80 2.43 -4.37
CA ASP A 170 1.91 2.62 -5.31
C ASP A 170 2.08 1.46 -6.31
N GLY A 171 1.17 0.48 -6.29
CA GLY A 171 1.24 -0.72 -7.12
C GLY A 171 2.16 -1.81 -6.55
N ALA A 172 2.81 -1.58 -5.40
CA ALA A 172 3.56 -2.63 -4.73
C ALA A 172 2.63 -3.69 -4.13
N VAL A 173 3.13 -4.90 -3.99
CA VAL A 173 2.43 -5.99 -3.30
C VAL A 173 3.20 -6.34 -2.04
N LEU A 174 2.54 -6.23 -0.90
CA LEU A 174 3.06 -6.70 0.38
C LEU A 174 2.66 -8.17 0.57
N ALA A 175 3.56 -9.00 1.08
CA ALA A 175 3.33 -10.43 1.25
C ALA A 175 3.66 -10.93 2.65
N TRP A 176 2.80 -11.78 3.21
CA TRP A 176 3.01 -12.52 4.46
C TRP A 176 2.85 -14.02 4.25
N ALA A 177 3.81 -14.82 4.69
CA ALA A 177 3.73 -16.27 4.67
C ALA A 177 2.85 -16.78 5.82
N THR A 178 1.89 -17.64 5.49
CA THR A 178 1.11 -18.41 6.47
C THR A 178 1.99 -19.51 7.08
N ARG A 179 1.52 -20.10 8.18
CA ARG A 179 2.20 -21.24 8.81
C ARG A 179 2.02 -22.52 8.01
#